data_AF-A0A8J5IST9-F1
#
_entry.id   AF-A0A8J5IST9-F1
#
_cell.length_a   1.000
_cell.length_b   1.000
_cell.length_c   1.000
_cell.angle_alpha   90.00
_cell.angle_beta   90.00
_cell.angle_gamma   90.00
#
_symmetry.space_group_name_H-M   'P 1'
#
loop_
_entity.id
_entity.type
_entity.pdbx_description
1 polymer ?
#
loop_
_entity_poly.entity_id
_entity_poly.type
_entity_poly.pdbx_seq_one_letter_code
_entity_poly.pdbx_strand_id
1 'polypeptide(L)'
;MSASKRGGSTAKAFAGQIYSALQSSSRSTPTINGVECSRLWGVVVATSEDRKQCTVDDGTGVLRLELKVFLKNAPPGVEARPQLGDYIMAIGPMQKNKTDAAVSVRKLVAHQVVRLDAKLQREPMWFLEVIEYWTSVVNISAT
;
A
#
# COMPACT_ATOMS: atom_id res chain seq x y z
N MET A 1 -9.73 18.78 -17.84
CA MET A 1 -9.35 17.63 -18.70
C MET A 1 -9.27 16.40 -17.81
N SER A 2 -10.20 15.45 -17.93
CA SER A 2 -10.14 14.23 -17.12
C SER A 2 -9.09 13.31 -17.70
N ALA A 3 -8.07 12.98 -16.92
CA ALA A 3 -7.09 11.98 -17.29
C ALA A 3 -7.82 10.66 -17.59
N SER A 4 -7.70 10.18 -18.83
CA SER A 4 -8.23 8.89 -19.25
C SER A 4 -7.65 7.81 -18.34
N LYS A 5 -8.51 7.04 -17.66
CA LYS A 5 -8.13 5.82 -16.93
C LYS A 5 -7.66 4.80 -17.96
N ARG A 6 -6.41 4.89 -18.41
CA ARG A 6 -5.73 3.76 -19.05
C ARG A 6 -5.66 2.65 -18.00
N GLY A 7 -6.02 1.42 -18.40
CA GLY A 7 -5.95 0.22 -17.55
C GLY A 7 -4.51 -0.08 -17.17
N GLY A 8 -3.96 0.71 -16.26
CA GLY A 8 -2.59 0.60 -15.76
C GLY A 8 -2.58 -0.19 -14.46
N SER A 9 -1.61 -1.09 -14.36
CA SER A 9 -1.23 -1.74 -13.09
C SER A 9 -1.27 -0.72 -11.94
N THR A 10 -1.90 -1.08 -10.83
CA THR A 10 -1.96 -0.22 -9.64
C THR A 10 -0.55 0.17 -9.21
N ALA A 11 -0.31 1.45 -8.99
CA ALA A 11 1.04 1.96 -8.75
C ALA A 11 1.69 1.34 -7.51
N LYS A 12 2.86 0.72 -7.76
CA LYS A 12 3.70 0.06 -6.77
C LYS A 12 4.53 1.12 -6.05
N ALA A 13 4.52 1.14 -4.74
CA ALA A 13 5.32 2.10 -3.99
C ALA A 13 5.82 1.50 -2.69
N PHE A 14 7.04 1.89 -2.32
CA PHE A 14 7.56 1.67 -0.98
C PHE A 14 6.86 2.56 0.04
N ALA A 15 6.75 2.11 1.29
CA ALA A 15 6.28 2.90 2.41
C ALA A 15 7.08 4.21 2.52
N GLY A 16 8.42 4.14 2.43
CA GLY A 16 9.31 5.30 2.41
C GLY A 16 8.98 6.32 1.31
N GLN A 17 8.64 5.86 0.10
CA GLN A 17 8.25 6.76 -0.99
C GLN A 17 6.89 7.42 -0.72
N ILE A 18 5.93 6.65 -0.22
CA ILE A 18 4.60 7.16 0.19
C ILE A 18 4.75 8.22 1.28
N TYR A 19 5.66 7.99 2.23
CA TYR A 19 5.98 8.92 3.29
C TYR A 19 6.47 10.26 2.76
N SER A 20 7.49 10.22 1.92
CA SER A 20 8.06 11.41 1.29
C SER A 20 7.02 12.17 0.46
N ALA A 21 6.21 11.47 -0.33
CA ALA A 21 5.16 12.07 -1.16
C ALA A 21 4.05 12.75 -0.34
N LEU A 22 3.69 12.20 0.84
CA LEU A 22 2.67 12.80 1.71
C LEU A 22 3.20 13.95 2.56
N GLN A 23 4.51 14.03 2.82
CA GLN A 23 5.13 15.16 3.51
C GLN A 23 5.24 16.37 2.60
N SER A 24 5.61 16.18 1.34
CA SER A 24 5.78 17.26 0.37
C SER A 24 4.46 17.81 -0.19
N SER A 25 3.34 17.15 0.10
CA SER A 25 2.04 17.46 -0.50
C SER A 25 0.99 17.95 0.50
N SER A 26 0.22 18.95 0.08
CA SER A 26 -1.02 19.36 0.75
C SER A 26 -2.19 18.42 0.43
N ARG A 27 -2.04 17.53 -0.56
CA ARG A 27 -3.06 16.54 -0.94
C ARG A 27 -3.18 15.45 0.11
N SER A 28 -4.39 14.90 0.22
CA SER A 28 -4.70 13.75 1.07
C SER A 28 -4.21 12.42 0.50
N THR A 29 -4.00 12.35 -0.83
CA THR A 29 -3.54 11.16 -1.55
C THR A 29 -2.07 11.34 -1.95
N PRO A 30 -1.18 10.35 -1.69
CA PRO A 30 0.19 10.36 -2.18
C PRO A 30 0.23 10.26 -3.70
N THR A 31 1.01 11.15 -4.31
CA THR A 31 1.37 11.05 -5.72
C THR A 31 2.88 11.08 -5.86
N ILE A 32 3.44 10.12 -6.60
CA ILE A 32 4.85 10.11 -7.01
C ILE A 32 4.86 10.37 -8.51
N ASN A 33 5.59 11.40 -8.96
CA ASN A 33 5.61 11.83 -10.37
C ASN A 33 4.21 12.00 -10.99
N GLY A 34 3.24 12.49 -10.20
CA GLY A 34 1.86 12.68 -10.65
C GLY A 34 0.98 11.43 -10.66
N VAL A 35 1.51 10.25 -10.31
CA VAL A 35 0.77 8.98 -10.26
C VAL A 35 0.33 8.67 -8.83
N GLU A 36 -0.95 8.35 -8.64
CA GLU A 36 -1.51 7.98 -7.34
C GLU A 36 -1.06 6.59 -6.88
N CYS A 37 -0.42 6.51 -5.71
CA CYS A 37 0.05 5.25 -5.14
C CYS A 37 -1.11 4.44 -4.56
N SER A 38 -1.14 3.12 -4.83
CA SER A 38 -2.27 2.27 -4.44
C SER A 38 -1.91 0.82 -4.09
N ARG A 39 -0.66 0.39 -4.28
CA ARG A 39 -0.22 -0.98 -3.95
C ARG A 39 1.08 -0.96 -3.13
N LEU A 40 1.12 -1.78 -2.08
CA LEU A 40 2.32 -2.04 -1.28
C LEU A 40 2.40 -3.51 -0.87
N TRP A 41 3.61 -4.02 -0.64
CA TRP A 41 3.87 -5.34 -0.05
C TRP A 41 4.67 -5.18 1.23
N GLY A 42 4.52 -6.11 2.19
CA GLY A 42 5.33 -6.12 3.41
C GLY A 42 4.86 -7.15 4.42
N VAL A 43 5.57 -7.22 5.55
CA VAL A 43 5.28 -8.12 6.68
C VAL A 43 4.31 -7.44 7.64
N VAL A 44 3.28 -8.15 8.09
CA VAL A 44 2.40 -7.67 9.17
C VAL A 44 3.17 -7.67 10.50
N VAL A 45 3.40 -6.49 11.07
CA VAL A 45 4.17 -6.28 12.31
C VAL A 45 3.30 -5.90 13.52
N ALA A 46 2.05 -5.52 13.30
CA ALA A 46 1.09 -5.30 14.38
C ALA A 46 -0.35 -5.46 13.89
N THR A 47 -1.26 -5.84 14.78
CA THR A 47 -2.72 -5.93 14.52
C THR A 47 -3.49 -5.21 15.62
N SER A 48 -4.60 -4.54 15.28
CA SER A 48 -5.50 -3.97 16.28
C SER A 48 -6.28 -5.06 17.03
N GLU A 49 -6.77 -4.75 18.24
CA GLU A 49 -7.59 -5.67 19.04
C GLU A 49 -8.85 -6.13 18.30
N ASP A 50 -9.52 -5.21 17.58
CA ASP A 50 -10.71 -5.54 16.78
C ASP A 50 -10.39 -6.29 15.46
N ARG A 51 -9.09 -6.49 15.20
CA ARG A 51 -8.50 -7.07 13.97
C ARG A 51 -9.05 -6.43 12.68
N LYS A 52 -9.48 -5.17 12.72
CA LYS A 52 -9.90 -4.38 11.54
C LYS A 52 -8.79 -3.51 10.99
N GLN A 53 -7.66 -3.44 11.67
CA GLN A 53 -6.46 -2.74 11.22
C GLN A 53 -5.24 -3.61 11.45
N CYS A 54 -4.24 -3.44 10.59
CA CYS A 54 -2.91 -3.96 10.82
C CYS A 54 -1.85 -2.95 10.38
N THR A 55 -0.62 -3.15 10.82
CA THR A 55 0.55 -2.36 10.39
C THR A 55 1.47 -3.28 9.63
N VAL A 56 1.96 -2.81 8.49
CA VAL A 56 2.83 -3.55 7.58
C VAL A 56 4.18 -2.86 7.50
N ASP A 57 5.27 -3.59 7.53
CA ASP A 57 6.63 -3.10 7.32
C ASP A 57 7.19 -3.67 6.00
N ASP A 58 7.69 -2.81 5.13
CA ASP A 58 8.31 -3.19 3.85
C ASP A 58 9.84 -3.04 3.82
N GLY A 59 10.46 -2.76 4.98
CA GLY A 59 11.89 -2.51 5.13
C GLY A 59 12.31 -1.07 4.83
N THR A 60 11.42 -0.25 4.24
CA THR A 60 11.64 1.20 4.01
C THR A 60 10.82 2.07 4.95
N GLY A 61 9.89 1.45 5.66
CA GLY A 61 9.02 2.07 6.65
C GLY A 61 7.78 1.22 6.89
N VAL A 62 6.98 1.65 7.88
CA VAL A 62 5.73 0.96 8.20
C VAL A 62 4.53 1.61 7.51
N LEU A 63 3.37 0.97 7.38
CA LEU A 63 2.14 1.63 6.95
C LEU A 63 0.93 0.95 7.58
N ARG A 64 -0.07 1.74 7.99
CA ARG A 64 -1.29 1.20 8.59
C ARG A 64 -2.30 0.84 7.51
N LEU A 65 -2.85 -0.37 7.58
CA LEU A 65 -3.94 -0.84 6.73
C LEU A 65 -5.26 -0.78 7.48
N GLU A 66 -6.29 -0.26 6.85
CA GLU A 66 -7.68 -0.35 7.29
C GLU A 66 -8.38 -1.45 6.49
N LEU A 67 -8.78 -2.53 7.15
CA LEU A 67 -9.25 -3.77 6.53
C LEU A 67 -10.77 -3.83 6.38
N LYS A 68 -11.51 -2.81 6.84
CA LYS A 68 -12.98 -2.84 6.91
C LYS A 68 -13.64 -3.16 5.56
N VAL A 69 -13.13 -2.58 4.47
CA VAL A 69 -13.66 -2.80 3.11
C VAL A 69 -13.32 -4.22 2.64
N PHE A 70 -12.06 -4.63 2.75
CA PHE A 70 -11.62 -5.98 2.43
C PHE A 70 -12.42 -7.05 3.17
N LEU A 71 -12.60 -6.92 4.49
CA LEU A 71 -13.32 -7.90 5.31
C LEU A 71 -14.81 -7.98 4.99
N LYS A 72 -15.43 -6.88 4.54
CA LYS A 72 -16.83 -6.88 4.08
C LYS A 72 -16.98 -7.69 2.79
N ASN A 73 -15.95 -7.73 1.95
CA ASN A 73 -15.95 -8.41 0.67
C ASN A 73 -15.42 -9.85 0.75
N ALA A 74 -14.90 -10.27 1.92
CA ALA A 74 -14.40 -11.62 2.11
C ALA A 74 -15.56 -12.64 2.11
N PRO A 75 -15.38 -13.83 1.49
CA PRO A 75 -16.38 -14.89 1.54
C PRO A 75 -16.71 -15.28 2.99
N PRO A 76 -17.99 -15.56 3.33
CA PRO A 76 -18.37 -16.02 4.66
C PRO A 76 -17.61 -17.29 5.05
N GLY A 77 -17.16 -17.38 6.31
CA GLY A 77 -16.49 -18.57 6.85
C GLY A 77 -15.00 -18.71 6.51
N VAL A 78 -14.42 -17.81 5.71
CA VAL A 78 -12.98 -17.80 5.44
C VAL A 78 -12.27 -16.87 6.42
N GLU A 79 -11.23 -17.37 7.11
CA GLU A 79 -10.34 -16.51 7.89
C GLU A 79 -9.42 -15.71 6.96
N ALA A 80 -9.97 -14.62 6.40
CA ALA A 80 -9.26 -13.75 5.48
C ALA A 80 -8.33 -12.74 6.16
N ARG A 81 -8.37 -12.64 7.50
CA ARG A 81 -7.63 -11.64 8.27
C ARG A 81 -6.13 -11.93 8.24
N PRO A 82 -5.28 -10.97 7.84
CA PRO A 82 -3.83 -11.10 7.97
C PRO A 82 -3.43 -11.30 9.43
N GLN A 83 -2.49 -12.22 9.66
CA GLN A 83 -1.93 -12.52 10.96
C GLN A 83 -0.56 -11.86 11.12
N LEU A 84 -0.09 -11.73 12.37
CA LEU A 84 1.26 -11.27 12.64
C LEU A 84 2.28 -12.18 11.93
N GLY A 85 3.26 -11.58 11.25
CA GLY A 85 4.27 -12.29 10.48
C GLY A 85 3.87 -12.69 9.07
N ASP A 86 2.59 -12.52 8.66
CA ASP A 86 2.21 -12.75 7.27
C ASP A 86 2.91 -11.75 6.35
N TYR A 87 3.52 -12.24 5.26
CA TYR A 87 3.93 -11.40 4.15
C TYR A 87 2.73 -11.17 3.23
N ILE A 88 2.34 -9.92 3.01
CA ILE A 88 1.11 -9.59 2.28
C ILE A 88 1.35 -8.54 1.19
N MET A 89 0.53 -8.62 0.14
CA MET A 89 0.25 -7.52 -0.78
C MET A 89 -1.07 -6.88 -0.38
N ALA A 90 -1.11 -5.56 -0.27
CA ALA A 90 -2.33 -4.80 -0.07
C ALA A 90 -2.54 -3.79 -1.21
N ILE A 91 -3.80 -3.67 -1.65
CA ILE A 91 -4.23 -2.67 -2.63
C ILE A 91 -5.35 -1.85 -2.03
N GLY A 92 -5.33 -0.55 -2.29
CA GLY A 92 -6.38 0.37 -1.89
C GLY A 92 -5.96 1.83 -1.97
N PRO A 93 -6.92 2.77 -1.88
CA PRO A 93 -6.59 4.19 -1.81
C PRO A 93 -5.82 4.51 -0.53
N MET A 94 -4.78 5.32 -0.67
CA MET A 94 -3.99 5.84 0.44
C MET A 94 -4.55 7.18 0.91
N GLN A 95 -4.58 7.37 2.23
CA GLN A 95 -5.15 8.56 2.88
C GLN A 95 -4.21 9.09 3.96
N LYS A 96 -3.96 10.40 3.90
CA LYS A 96 -3.36 11.18 4.98
C LYS A 96 -4.45 11.55 5.98
N ASN A 97 -4.40 10.98 7.19
CA ASN A 97 -5.20 11.53 8.28
C ASN A 97 -4.49 12.76 8.83
N LYS A 98 -5.20 13.89 8.87
CA LYS A 98 -4.81 15.03 9.70
C LYS A 98 -5.15 14.67 11.15
N THR A 99 -4.14 14.25 11.90
CA THR A 99 -4.19 14.25 13.37
C THR A 99 -3.38 15.43 13.87
N ASP A 100 -3.85 16.10 14.93
CA ASP A 100 -3.28 17.34 15.51
C ASP A 100 -1.86 17.17 16.07
N ALA A 101 -1.38 15.94 16.24
CA ALA A 101 0.00 15.66 16.61
C ALA A 101 0.87 15.49 15.36
N ALA A 102 2.13 15.93 15.44
CA ALA A 102 3.17 15.97 14.39
C ALA A 102 3.44 14.68 13.59
N VAL A 103 2.69 13.61 13.84
CA VAL A 103 2.71 12.34 13.11
C VAL A 103 1.37 12.18 12.41
N SER A 104 1.27 12.65 11.16
CA SER A 104 0.12 12.29 10.31
C SER A 104 0.11 10.77 10.15
N VAL A 105 -0.85 10.08 10.76
CA VAL A 105 -1.02 8.64 10.58
C VAL A 105 -1.52 8.41 9.15
N ARG A 106 -0.72 7.69 8.38
CA ARG A 106 -0.96 7.44 6.95
C ARG A 106 -1.55 6.04 6.83
N LYS A 107 -2.73 5.94 6.23
CA LYS A 107 -3.48 4.68 6.14
C LYS A 107 -3.78 4.31 4.70
N LEU A 108 -3.75 3.02 4.40
CA LEU A 108 -4.29 2.46 3.16
C LEU A 108 -5.62 1.79 3.49
N VAL A 109 -6.69 2.17 2.79
CA VAL A 109 -8.01 1.54 2.96
C VAL A 109 -8.07 0.33 2.04
N ALA A 110 -7.75 -0.84 2.58
CA ALA A 110 -7.55 -2.03 1.77
C ALA A 110 -8.89 -2.56 1.25
N HIS A 111 -9.00 -2.67 -0.07
CA HIS A 111 -10.11 -3.39 -0.72
C HIS A 111 -9.70 -4.80 -1.18
N GLN A 112 -8.39 -5.07 -1.24
CA GLN A 112 -7.81 -6.34 -1.61
C GLN A 112 -6.55 -6.56 -0.78
N VAL A 113 -6.44 -7.73 -0.18
CA VAL A 113 -5.25 -8.21 0.53
C VAL A 113 -4.96 -9.62 0.07
N VAL A 114 -3.70 -9.91 -0.23
CA VAL A 114 -3.24 -11.22 -0.68
C VAL A 114 -2.08 -11.65 0.19
N ARG A 115 -2.21 -12.81 0.85
CA ARG A 115 -1.10 -13.45 1.56
C ARG A 115 -0.14 -14.02 0.52
N LEU A 116 1.13 -13.66 0.63
CA LEU A 116 2.20 -14.07 -0.26
C LEU A 116 3.03 -15.15 0.43
N ASP A 117 3.42 -16.18 -0.32
CA ASP A 117 4.30 -17.21 0.21
C ASP A 117 5.74 -16.67 0.33
N ALA A 118 6.22 -16.57 1.56
CA ALA A 118 7.55 -16.09 1.89
C ALA A 118 8.67 -17.01 1.33
N LYS A 119 8.39 -18.29 1.05
CA LYS A 119 9.38 -19.23 0.50
C LYS A 119 9.83 -18.87 -0.92
N LEU A 120 9.07 -18.02 -1.62
CA LEU A 120 9.31 -17.69 -3.02
C LEU A 120 10.19 -16.44 -3.24
N GLN A 121 11.00 -16.03 -2.25
CA GLN A 121 11.88 -14.85 -2.35
C GLN A 121 11.11 -13.60 -2.82
N ARG A 122 9.86 -13.44 -2.36
CA ARG A 122 8.94 -12.41 -2.82
C ARG A 122 9.37 -11.00 -2.41
N GLU A 123 10.13 -10.88 -1.34
CA GLU A 123 10.60 -9.60 -0.83
C GLU A 123 11.67 -8.96 -1.73
N PRO A 124 12.78 -9.64 -2.11
CA PRO A 124 13.69 -9.11 -3.13
C PRO A 124 13.00 -8.79 -4.45
N MET A 125 12.05 -9.63 -4.87
CA MET A 125 11.25 -9.42 -6.07
C MET A 125 10.41 -8.15 -5.99
N TRP A 126 9.80 -7.86 -4.84
CA TRP A 126 9.05 -6.62 -4.62
C TRP A 126 9.91 -5.37 -4.83
N PHE A 127 11.13 -5.37 -4.28
CA PHE A 127 12.04 -4.23 -4.44
C PHE A 127 12.36 -3.97 -5.91
N LEU A 128 12.70 -5.01 -6.66
CA LEU A 128 12.96 -4.92 -8.09
C LEU A 128 11.72 -4.45 -8.87
N GLU A 129 10.54 -4.99 -8.53
CA GLU A 129 9.28 -4.62 -9.16
C GLU A 129 8.91 -3.14 -8.95
N VAL A 130 9.20 -2.57 -7.77
CA VAL A 130 8.96 -1.14 -7.51
C VAL A 130 9.95 -0.28 -8.29
N ILE A 131 11.24 -0.64 -8.27
CA ILE A 131 12.27 0.09 -9.02
C ILE A 131 11.92 0.10 -10.51
N GLU A 132 11.66 -1.07 -11.11
CA GLU A 132 11.28 -1.21 -12.53
C GLU A 132 10.02 -0.39 -12.86
N TYR A 133 9.02 -0.40 -11.99
CA TYR A 133 7.79 0.37 -12.21
C TYR A 133 8.09 1.87 -12.38
N TRP A 134 8.94 2.44 -11.52
CA TRP A 134 9.25 3.87 -11.56
C TRP A 134 10.31 4.25 -12.60
N THR A 135 11.28 3.38 -12.88
CA THR A 135 12.36 3.69 -13.83
C THR A 135 11.94 3.44 -15.28
N SER A 136 11.07 2.44 -15.51
CA SER A 136 10.78 1.92 -16.85
C SER A 136 9.32 2.10 -17.23
N VAL A 137 8.37 1.70 -16.38
CA VAL A 137 6.94 1.72 -16.77
C VAL A 137 6.37 3.14 -16.80
N VAL A 138 6.59 3.91 -15.73
CA VAL A 138 6.07 5.28 -15.62
C VAL A 138 6.84 6.24 -16.53
N ASN A 139 8.16 6.10 -16.65
CA ASN A 139 8.99 6.99 -17.47
C ASN A 139 8.76 6.86 -18.98
N ILE A 140 8.54 5.63 -19.50
CA ILE A 140 8.23 5.43 -20.93
C ILE A 140 6.89 6.08 -21.32
N SER A 141 5.99 6.29 -20.36
CA SER A 141 4.67 6.88 -20.61
C SER A 141 4.68 8.42 -20.72
N ALA A 142 5.81 9.08 -20.45
CA ALA A 142 5.94 10.54 -20.42
C ALA A 142 6.61 11.15 -21.68
N THR A 143 7.14 10.32 -22.57
CA THR A 143 7.66 10.66 -23.90
C THR A 143 6.66 10.30 -24.99
#